data_AF-A0A0G0UH08-F1
#
_entry.id   AF-A0A0G0UH08-F1
#
_cell.length_a   1.000
_cell.length_b   1.000
_cell.length_c   1.000
_cell.angle_alpha   90.00
_cell.angle_beta   90.00
_cell.angle_gamma   90.00
#
_symmetry.space_group_name_H-M   'P 1'
#
loop_
_entity.id
_entity.type
_entity.pdbx_description
1 polymer ?
#
loop_
_entity_poly.entity_id
_entity_poly.type
_entity_poly.pdbx_seq_one_letter_code
_entity_poly.pdbx_strand_id
1 'polypeptide(L)'
;MPKGSQLIKATGTEVEITASEDLTKTVFEGFLTIRPEGTAKIELEYSVPVKTNGEYRLLIQKQPGTPNHTYEIEAFGKKQKGFPLEKDKELIVKL
;
A
#
# COMPACT_ATOMS: atom_id res chain seq x y z
N MET A 1 0.80 7.85 -0.96
CA MET A 1 -0.11 7.93 0.20
C MET A 1 -0.65 9.36 0.37
N PRO A 2 -1.74 9.59 1.11
CA PRO A 2 -2.19 10.95 1.42
C PRO A 2 -1.09 11.76 2.08
N LYS A 3 -1.04 13.06 1.80
CA LYS A 3 -0.05 13.96 2.39
C LYS A 3 -0.08 13.89 3.93
N GLY A 4 1.09 13.85 4.56
CA GLY A 4 1.23 13.75 6.02
C GLY A 4 1.12 12.33 6.56
N SER A 5 1.12 11.31 5.70
CA SER A 5 1.25 9.92 6.17
C SER A 5 2.62 9.72 6.81
N GLN A 6 2.69 8.96 7.90
CA GLN A 6 3.95 8.70 8.60
C GLN A 6 4.24 7.20 8.61
N LEU A 7 5.45 6.83 8.20
CA LEU A 7 5.94 5.47 8.32
C LEU A 7 6.22 5.18 9.80
N ILE A 8 5.60 4.14 10.35
CA ILE A 8 5.78 3.69 11.73
C ILE A 8 6.85 2.61 11.77
N LYS A 9 6.79 1.65 10.84
CA LYS A 9 7.70 0.52 10.78
C LYS A 9 7.84 0.03 9.34
N ALA A 10 9.06 -0.34 8.96
CA ALA A 10 9.35 -1.04 7.73
C ALA A 10 10.25 -2.24 8.04
N THR A 11 9.94 -3.39 7.46
CA THR A 11 10.78 -4.60 7.55
C THR A 11 10.92 -5.28 6.19
N GLY A 12 12.03 -5.98 5.98
CA GLY A 12 12.28 -6.74 4.75
C GLY A 12 12.93 -5.95 3.62
N THR A 13 13.42 -4.73 3.89
CA THR A 13 14.21 -3.95 2.93
C THR A 13 15.69 -3.99 3.29
N GLU A 14 16.57 -3.88 2.28
CA GLU A 14 18.02 -3.84 2.48
C GLU A 14 18.49 -2.47 2.97
N VAL A 15 17.74 -1.43 2.61
CA VAL A 15 17.97 -0.04 2.98
C VAL A 15 16.75 0.47 3.75
N GLU A 16 16.95 1.40 4.68
CA GLU A 16 15.84 2.09 5.33
C GLU A 16 14.92 2.75 4.30
N ILE A 17 13.62 2.61 4.51
CA ILE A 17 12.62 3.25 3.67
C ILE A 17 12.57 4.73 4.01
N THR A 18 12.72 5.56 2.99
CA THR A 18 12.63 7.01 3.13
C THR A 18 11.21 7.48 2.81
N ALA A 19 10.75 8.51 3.54
CA ALA A 19 9.51 9.20 3.26
C ALA A 19 9.82 10.54 2.60
N SER A 20 9.28 10.76 1.40
CA SER A 20 9.41 12.00 0.64
C SER A 20 8.03 12.56 0.26
N GLU A 21 7.96 13.82 -0.13
CA GLU A 21 6.74 14.41 -0.70
C GLU A 21 6.90 14.57 -2.20
N ASP A 22 5.94 14.04 -2.96
CA ASP A 22 5.86 14.23 -4.41
C ASP A 22 4.39 14.35 -4.85
N LEU A 23 4.11 15.24 -5.81
CA LEU A 23 2.78 15.50 -6.36
C LEU A 23 1.65 15.59 -5.29
N THR A 24 1.93 16.26 -4.16
CA THR A 24 1.00 16.37 -3.00
C THR A 24 0.63 15.05 -2.31
N LYS A 25 1.45 14.03 -2.49
CA LYS A 25 1.37 12.72 -1.85
C LYS A 25 2.62 12.51 -0.99
N THR A 26 2.48 11.71 0.06
CA THR A 26 3.64 11.12 0.74
C THR A 26 4.05 9.85 -0.01
N VAL A 27 5.31 9.75 -0.40
CA VAL A 27 5.90 8.58 -1.07
C VAL A 27 6.81 7.87 -0.08
N PHE A 28 6.68 6.54 -0.01
CA PHE A 28 7.61 5.69 0.72
C PHE A 28 8.48 4.98 -0.30
N GLU A 29 9.77 5.29 -0.29
CA GLU A 29 10.74 4.77 -1.26
C GLU A 29 11.67 3.78 -0.57
N GLY A 30 11.88 2.64 -1.20
CA GLY A 30 12.72 1.58 -0.66
C GLY A 30 13.32 0.75 -1.77
N PHE A 31 14.48 0.15 -1.48
CA PHE A 31 15.18 -0.75 -2.40
C PHE A 31 15.14 -2.19 -1.87
N LEU A 32 14.90 -3.12 -2.78
CA LEU A 32 14.87 -4.55 -2.50
C LEU A 32 15.63 -5.30 -3.60
N THR A 33 16.42 -6.29 -3.20
CA THR A 33 17.06 -7.21 -4.14
C THR A 33 16.44 -8.60 -3.98
N ILE A 34 15.83 -9.13 -5.06
CA ILE A 34 15.35 -10.51 -5.10
C ILE A 34 16.32 -11.34 -5.93
N ARG A 35 16.86 -12.41 -5.34
CA ARG A 35 17.63 -13.40 -6.10
C ARG A 35 16.70 -14.13 -7.08
N PRO A 36 17.19 -14.65 -8.21
CA PRO A 36 16.40 -15.52 -9.09
C PRO A 36 15.72 -16.64 -8.30
N GLU A 37 14.44 -16.89 -8.56
CA GLU A 37 13.58 -17.84 -7.82
C GLU A 37 13.41 -17.55 -6.32
N GLY A 38 14.03 -16.49 -5.81
CA GLY A 38 13.89 -16.03 -4.44
C GLY A 38 12.53 -15.38 -4.19
N THR A 39 12.10 -15.43 -2.93
CA THR A 39 10.91 -14.70 -2.46
C THR A 39 11.35 -13.71 -1.40
N ALA A 40 10.94 -12.46 -1.54
CA ALA A 40 11.13 -11.40 -0.55
C ALA A 40 9.77 -10.99 0.01
N LYS A 41 9.72 -10.66 1.30
CA LYS A 41 8.53 -10.15 1.98
C LYS A 41 8.87 -8.80 2.58
N ILE A 42 8.07 -7.80 2.24
CA ILE A 42 8.16 -6.45 2.81
C ILE A 42 6.90 -6.19 3.61
N GLU A 43 7.08 -5.69 4.83
CA GLU A 43 5.96 -5.26 5.68
C GLU A 43 6.12 -3.78 6.02
N LEU A 44 5.05 -3.02 5.79
CA LEU A 44 4.99 -1.58 6.03
C LEU A 44 3.84 -1.31 7.00
N GLU A 45 4.15 -0.63 8.09
CA GLU A 45 3.19 -0.08 9.03
C GLU A 45 3.24 1.44 8.94
N TYR A 46 2.10 2.08 8.74
CA TYR A 46 2.03 3.53 8.56
C TYR A 46 0.71 4.10 9.08
N SER A 47 0.75 5.36 9.51
CA SER A 47 -0.44 6.14 9.84
C SER A 47 -0.80 7.09 8.70
N VAL A 48 -2.10 7.37 8.54
CA VAL A 48 -2.64 8.28 7.53
C VAL A 48 -3.51 9.32 8.22
N PRO A 49 -3.32 10.63 7.96
CA PRO A 49 -4.15 11.68 8.54
C PRO A 49 -5.49 11.75 7.80
N VAL A 50 -6.39 10.82 8.10
CA VAL A 50 -7.73 10.77 7.49
C VAL A 50 -8.79 11.24 8.49
N LYS A 51 -9.68 12.13 8.05
CA LYS A 51 -10.94 12.43 8.73
C LYS A 51 -12.03 11.60 8.05
N THR A 52 -12.64 10.67 8.76
CA THR A 52 -13.69 9.80 8.23
C THR A 52 -15.02 10.14 8.87
N ASN A 53 -16.12 10.11 8.10
CA ASN A 53 -17.48 10.23 8.61
C ASN A 53 -18.16 8.84 8.69
N GLY A 54 -17.43 7.82 9.17
CA GLY A 54 -17.90 6.43 9.26
C GLY A 54 -17.59 5.54 8.05
N GLU A 55 -17.01 6.11 6.98
CA GLU A 55 -16.55 5.36 5.81
C GLU A 55 -15.13 5.80 5.40
N TYR A 56 -14.31 4.82 5.03
CA TYR A 56 -12.96 4.99 4.51
C TYR A 56 -12.93 4.59 3.02
N ARG A 57 -12.52 5.52 2.15
CA ARG A 57 -12.38 5.28 0.72
C ARG A 57 -10.93 4.97 0.39
N LEU A 58 -10.68 3.71 0.03
CA LEU A 58 -9.37 3.23 -0.39
C LEU A 58 -9.31 3.18 -1.91
N LEU A 59 -8.41 3.96 -2.50
CA LEU A 59 -8.07 3.88 -3.92
C LEU A 59 -6.78 3.08 -4.09
N ILE A 60 -6.83 2.01 -4.87
CA ILE A 60 -5.68 1.21 -5.26
C ILE A 60 -5.45 1.42 -6.76
N GLN A 61 -4.30 1.98 -7.12
CA GLN A 61 -3.98 2.32 -8.50
C GLN A 61 -3.11 1.24 -9.13
N LYS A 62 -3.50 0.79 -10.33
CA LYS A 62 -2.73 -0.18 -11.10
C LYS A 62 -1.57 0.53 -11.78
N GLN A 63 -0.36 0.01 -11.59
CA GLN A 63 0.79 0.50 -12.35
C GLN A 63 0.71 0.00 -13.80
N PRO A 64 0.86 0.87 -14.81
CA PRO A 64 0.92 0.46 -16.20
C PRO A 64 2.20 -0.37 -16.44
N GLY A 65 2.11 -1.38 -17.32
CA GLY A 65 3.26 -2.22 -17.69
C GLY A 65 3.67 -3.30 -16.68
N THR A 66 2.98 -3.42 -15.54
CA THR A 66 3.22 -4.52 -14.57
C THR A 66 2.19 -5.65 -14.70
N PRO A 67 2.49 -6.87 -14.23
CA PRO A 67 1.50 -7.94 -14.14
C PRO A 67 0.30 -7.60 -13.22
N ASN A 68 -0.79 -8.36 -13.36
CA ASN A 68 -1.98 -8.21 -12.52
C ASN A 68 -1.79 -8.97 -11.20
N HIS A 69 -1.07 -8.37 -10.26
CA HIS A 69 -0.86 -8.95 -8.93
C HIS A 69 -2.20 -9.12 -8.19
N THR A 70 -2.29 -10.19 -7.39
CA THR A 70 -3.46 -10.43 -6.54
C THR A 70 -3.35 -9.63 -5.26
N TYR A 71 -4.42 -8.92 -4.92
CA TYR A 71 -4.53 -8.14 -3.70
C TYR A 71 -5.54 -8.79 -2.76
N GLU A 72 -5.16 -8.92 -1.50
CA GLU A 72 -6.04 -9.28 -0.40
C GLU A 72 -6.15 -8.10 0.55
N ILE A 73 -7.36 -7.85 1.04
CA ILE A 73 -7.65 -6.68 1.86
C ILE A 73 -8.44 -7.16 3.06
N GLU A 74 -7.91 -6.88 4.24
CA GLU A 74 -8.58 -7.07 5.50
C GLU A 74 -8.77 -5.70 6.14
N ALA A 75 -10.02 -5.33 6.40
CA ALA A 75 -10.34 -4.05 7.02
C ALA A 75 -11.44 -4.24 8.06
N PHE A 76 -11.21 -3.74 9.28
CA PHE A 76 -12.15 -3.83 10.41
C PHE A 76 -12.70 -5.26 10.64
N GLY A 77 -11.82 -6.27 10.55
CA GLY A 77 -12.16 -7.68 10.73
C GLY A 77 -12.92 -8.33 9.56
N LYS A 78 -13.14 -7.61 8.46
CA LYS A 78 -13.77 -8.14 7.24
C LYS A 78 -12.70 -8.38 6.17
N LYS A 79 -12.55 -9.65 5.78
CA LYS A 79 -11.71 -10.05 4.65
C LYS A 79 -12.49 -9.91 3.34
N GLN A 80 -11.93 -9.17 2.40
CA GLN A 80 -12.36 -9.16 1.01
C GLN A 80 -11.75 -10.37 0.30
N LYS A 81 -12.50 -10.98 -0.62
CA LYS A 81 -11.95 -12.05 -1.47
C LYS A 81 -10.80 -11.48 -2.31
N GLY A 82 -9.68 -12.20 -2.36
CA GLY A 82 -8.54 -11.84 -3.19
C GLY A 82 -8.94 -11.64 -4.65
N PHE A 83 -8.43 -10.58 -5.27
CA PHE A 83 -8.73 -10.25 -6.66
C PHE A 83 -7.47 -9.80 -7.41
N PRO A 84 -7.35 -10.11 -8.73
CA PRO A 84 -6.31 -9.53 -9.55
C PRO A 84 -6.58 -8.03 -9.75
N LEU A 85 -5.56 -7.20 -9.59
CA LEU A 85 -5.66 -5.76 -9.88
C LEU A 85 -5.41 -5.53 -11.37
N GLU A 86 -6.47 -5.52 -12.16
CA GLU A 86 -6.41 -5.30 -13.62
C GLU A 86 -6.48 -3.82 -14.00
N LYS A 87 -7.14 -3.02 -13.16
CA LYS A 87 -7.35 -1.58 -13.30
C LYS A 87 -7.43 -0.93 -11.93
N ASP A 88 -7.39 0.39 -11.92
CA ASP A 88 -7.65 1.18 -10.71
C ASP A 88 -8.95 0.73 -10.05
N LYS A 89 -8.89 0.55 -8.73
CA LYS A 89 -10.01 0.04 -7.95
C LYS A 89 -10.23 0.91 -6.72
N GLU A 90 -11.46 1.40 -6.59
CA GLU A 90 -11.93 2.09 -5.40
C GLU A 90 -12.72 1.11 -4.52
N LEU A 91 -12.48 1.18 -3.21
CA LEU A 91 -13.13 0.36 -2.20
C LEU A 91 -13.64 1.28 -1.09
N ILE A 92 -14.93 1.13 -0.78
CA ILE A 92 -15.55 1.81 0.35
C ILE A 92 -15.59 0.83 1.51
N VAL A 93 -14.85 1.14 2.56
CA VAL A 93 -14.76 0.36 3.78
C VAL A 93 -15.56 1.10 4.86
N LYS A 94 -16.55 0.44 5.46
CA LYS A 94 -17.26 0.99 6.62
C LYS A 94 -16.44 0.75 7.88
N LEU A 95 -16.19 1.80 8.66
CA LEU A 95 -15.49 1.72 9.94
C LEU A 95 -16.39 1.16 11.05
#